data_AF-A0A919V942-F1
#
_entry.id   AF-A0A919V942-F1
#
_cell.length_a   1.000
_cell.length_b   1.000
_cell.length_c   1.000
_cell.angle_alpha   90.00
_cell.angle_beta   90.00
_cell.angle_gamma   90.00
#
_symmetry.space_group_name_H-M   'P 1'
#
loop_
_entity.id
_entity.type
_entity.pdbx_description
1 polymer ?
#
loop_
_entity_poly.entity_id
_entity_poly.type
_entity_poly.pdbx_seq_one_letter_code
_entity_poly.pdbx_strand_id
1 'polypeptide(L)'
;MGLQSGRDKDNWRDLVMERGPVGRWRPALGTAGVLSGDEVLFDADGTGRLHSHSVVFGEETIAFRWRMAHRGRLILLVDGEEEAVAMEFRDHISDAGRATVLAEVANPGFWIMPDPLKWAGDT
;
A
#
# COMPACT_ATOMS: atom_id res chain seq x y z
N MET A 1 27.45 17.72 -13.19
CA MET A 1 27.47 16.48 -12.39
C MET A 1 26.04 16.25 -11.93
N GLY A 2 25.30 15.31 -12.51
CA GLY A 2 23.85 15.20 -12.23
C GLY A 2 23.20 14.02 -12.95
N LEU A 3 23.50 12.81 -12.49
CA LEU A 3 22.90 11.55 -12.96
C LEU A 3 22.88 10.53 -11.80
N GLN A 4 22.14 10.82 -10.73
CA GLN A 4 21.89 9.84 -9.65
C GLN A 4 20.41 9.72 -9.26
N SER A 5 19.56 10.69 -9.61
CA SER A 5 18.16 10.74 -9.15
C SER A 5 17.21 9.70 -9.77
N GLY A 6 17.62 9.02 -10.86
CA GLY A 6 16.78 8.04 -11.55
C GLY A 6 16.86 6.61 -11.01
N ARG A 7 17.99 6.21 -10.40
CA ARG A 7 18.26 4.81 -10.05
C ARG A 7 17.61 4.38 -8.72
N ASP A 8 17.41 5.33 -7.81
CA ASP A 8 16.77 5.06 -6.50
C ASP A 8 15.24 4.98 -6.59
N LYS A 9 14.63 5.61 -7.61
CA LYS A 9 13.17 5.65 -7.79
C LYS A 9 12.54 4.36 -8.33
N ASP A 10 13.32 3.49 -8.96
CA ASP A 10 12.82 2.18 -9.40
C ASP A 10 13.14 1.08 -8.39
N ASN A 11 14.23 1.25 -7.61
CA ASN A 11 14.67 0.27 -6.62
C ASN A 11 13.64 0.04 -5.50
N TRP A 12 12.96 1.09 -5.02
CA TRP A 12 11.97 0.92 -3.95
C TRP A 12 10.75 0.10 -4.39
N ARG A 13 10.35 0.18 -5.67
CA ARG A 13 9.23 -0.62 -6.20
C ARG A 13 9.59 -2.10 -6.21
N ASP A 14 10.78 -2.43 -6.70
CA ASP A 14 11.27 -3.79 -6.70
C ASP A 14 11.36 -4.35 -5.29
N LEU A 15 11.85 -3.54 -4.35
CA LEU A 15 11.93 -3.91 -2.93
C LEU A 15 10.54 -4.15 -2.32
N VAL A 16 9.54 -3.33 -2.61
CA VAL A 16 8.15 -3.57 -2.18
C VAL A 16 7.60 -4.85 -2.80
N MET A 17 7.87 -5.10 -4.09
CA MET A 17 7.40 -6.32 -4.76
C MET A 17 8.08 -7.58 -4.25
N GLU A 18 9.29 -7.49 -3.68
CA GLU A 18 10.03 -8.63 -3.14
C GLU A 18 9.78 -8.86 -1.65
N ARG A 19 9.78 -7.79 -0.86
CA ARG A 19 9.74 -7.85 0.61
C ARG A 19 8.34 -7.59 1.17
N GLY A 20 7.46 -7.05 0.34
CA GLY A 20 6.10 -6.69 0.70
C GLY A 20 5.93 -5.21 1.03
N PRO A 21 4.67 -4.77 1.18
CA PRO A 21 4.30 -3.36 1.26
C PRO A 21 4.46 -2.82 2.69
N VAL A 22 5.61 -3.04 3.32
CA VAL A 22 5.86 -2.56 4.70
C VAL A 22 5.63 -1.05 4.81
N GLY A 23 4.91 -0.64 5.84
CA GLY A 23 4.57 0.75 6.11
C GLY A 23 3.10 1.06 5.92
N ARG A 24 2.80 2.35 5.89
CA ARG A 24 1.45 2.92 5.91
C ARG A 24 1.00 3.28 4.51
N TRP A 25 -0.21 2.90 4.15
CA TRP A 25 -0.84 3.10 2.85
C TRP A 25 -2.23 3.69 3.00
N ARG A 26 -2.64 4.53 2.05
CA ARG A 26 -3.96 5.19 2.04
C ARG A 26 -4.58 5.12 0.65
N PRO A 27 -5.91 5.08 0.50
CA PRO A 27 -6.54 5.09 -0.82
C PRO A 27 -6.09 6.26 -1.69
N ALA A 28 -6.09 6.04 -3.00
CA ALA A 28 -5.80 7.10 -3.95
C ALA A 28 -6.86 8.21 -3.91
N LEU A 29 -6.42 9.47 -3.82
CA LEU A 29 -7.29 10.63 -3.66
C LEU A 29 -8.29 10.75 -4.82
N GLY A 30 -9.57 10.55 -4.49
CA GLY A 30 -10.76 11.03 -5.19
C GLY A 30 -11.71 11.68 -4.17
N THR A 31 -12.76 12.36 -4.62
CA THR A 31 -13.72 13.09 -3.76
C THR A 31 -14.32 12.27 -2.61
N ALA A 32 -14.34 10.94 -2.70
CA ALA A 32 -14.74 10.04 -1.61
C ALA A 32 -13.74 9.97 -0.44
N GLY A 33 -12.43 10.09 -0.71
CA GLY A 33 -11.36 10.01 0.30
C GLY A 33 -11.28 11.22 1.25
N VAL A 34 -12.09 12.24 1.04
CA VAL A 34 -12.25 13.36 1.99
C VAL A 34 -13.25 13.01 3.10
N LEU A 35 -14.17 12.07 2.84
CA LEU A 35 -15.24 11.67 3.77
C LEU A 35 -14.97 10.32 4.43
N SER A 36 -14.11 9.49 3.85
CA SER A 36 -13.61 8.25 4.42
C SER A 36 -12.07 8.28 4.52
N GLY A 37 -11.55 7.95 5.70
CA GLY A 37 -10.12 7.98 6.00
C GLY A 37 -9.58 6.58 6.21
N ASP A 38 -9.55 5.77 5.15
CA ASP A 38 -9.01 4.41 5.26
C ASP A 38 -7.48 4.44 5.24
N GLU A 39 -6.87 3.63 6.08
CA GLU A 39 -5.43 3.50 6.22
C GLU A 39 -5.07 2.03 6.48
N VAL A 40 -4.10 1.52 5.75
CA VAL A 40 -3.56 0.17 5.98
C VAL A 40 -2.12 0.29 6.43
N LEU A 41 -1.77 -0.39 7.52
CA LEU A 41 -0.41 -0.55 8.01
C LEU A 41 0.03 -2.00 7.84
N PHE A 42 1.18 -2.19 7.20
CA PHE A 42 1.89 -3.47 7.15
C PHE A 42 3.15 -3.38 8.00
N ASP A 43 3.17 -4.08 9.14
CA ASP A 43 4.33 -4.18 10.01
C ASP A 43 5.32 -5.24 9.48
N ALA A 44 6.62 -5.00 9.67
CA ALA A 44 7.68 -5.84 9.12
C ALA A 44 7.72 -7.28 9.69
N ASP A 45 7.03 -7.53 10.79
CA ASP A 45 6.91 -8.83 11.44
C ASP A 45 5.81 -9.72 10.81
N GLY A 46 5.16 -9.26 9.75
CA GLY A 46 4.07 -9.97 9.08
C GLY A 46 2.72 -9.76 9.75
N THR A 47 2.57 -8.77 10.62
CA THR A 47 1.27 -8.29 11.11
C THR A 47 0.86 -7.02 10.38
N GLY A 48 -0.42 -6.67 10.43
CA GLY A 48 -0.91 -5.43 9.87
C GLY A 48 -2.30 -5.08 10.37
N ARG A 49 -2.73 -3.86 10.07
CA ARG A 49 -4.03 -3.31 10.49
C ARG A 49 -4.63 -2.45 9.39
N LEU A 50 -5.90 -2.65 9.11
CA LEU A 50 -6.74 -1.72 8.36
C LEU A 50 -7.50 -0.88 9.38
N HIS A 51 -7.34 0.42 9.30
CA HIS A 51 -8.12 1.41 10.04
C HIS A 51 -9.04 2.12 9.05
N SER A 52 -10.34 2.06 9.26
CA SER A 52 -11.33 2.71 8.42
C SER A 52 -12.08 3.75 9.25
N HIS A 53 -12.11 4.99 8.78
CA HIS A 53 -12.89 6.06 9.42
C HIS A 53 -13.98 6.54 8.47
N SER A 54 -15.23 6.53 8.94
CA SER A 54 -16.38 7.09 8.24
C SER A 54 -17.15 8.03 9.16
N VAL A 55 -17.52 9.21 8.66
CA VAL A 55 -18.38 10.15 9.40
C VAL A 55 -19.76 9.53 9.75
N VAL A 56 -20.21 8.54 8.97
CA VAL A 56 -21.51 7.89 9.15
C VAL A 56 -21.42 6.64 10.03
N PHE A 57 -20.36 5.84 9.88
CA PHE A 57 -20.23 4.53 10.53
C PHE A 57 -19.23 4.50 11.69
N GLY A 58 -18.51 5.60 11.94
CA GLY A 58 -17.49 5.69 12.98
C GLY A 58 -16.15 5.12 12.53
N GLU A 59 -15.36 4.68 13.50
CA GLU A 59 -14.03 4.09 13.29
C GLU A 59 -14.07 2.58 13.47
N GLU A 60 -13.41 1.88 12.56
CA GLU A 60 -13.21 0.44 12.61
C GLU A 60 -11.71 0.14 12.49
N THR A 61 -11.25 -0.90 13.18
CA THR A 61 -9.88 -1.41 13.03
C THR A 61 -9.89 -2.92 12.92
N ILE A 62 -9.37 -3.43 11.81
CA ILE A 62 -9.29 -4.85 11.50
C ILE A 62 -7.82 -5.24 11.50
N ALA A 63 -7.45 -6.19 12.35
CA ALA A 63 -6.10 -6.75 12.38
C ALA A 63 -5.98 -7.89 11.36
N PHE A 64 -4.82 -8.02 10.74
CA PHE A 64 -4.52 -9.12 9.83
C PHE A 64 -3.07 -9.57 9.97
N ARG A 65 -2.77 -10.74 9.42
CA ARG A 65 -1.39 -11.18 9.18
C ARG A 65 -1.11 -11.21 7.69
N TRP A 66 0.14 -11.08 7.32
CA TRP A 66 0.54 -11.07 5.92
C TRP A 66 1.92 -11.67 5.70
N ARG A 67 2.16 -12.12 4.47
CA ARG A 67 3.47 -12.54 3.99
C ARG A 67 3.56 -12.46 2.48
N MET A 68 4.77 -12.32 1.95
CA MET A 68 5.01 -12.53 0.52
C MET A 68 5.07 -14.02 0.21
N ALA A 69 4.27 -14.48 -0.75
CA ALA A 69 4.35 -15.85 -1.28
C ALA A 69 5.50 -15.95 -2.30
N HIS A 70 5.57 -14.97 -3.18
CA HIS A 70 6.64 -14.73 -4.13
C HIS A 70 6.56 -13.27 -4.57
N ARG A 71 7.46 -12.84 -5.46
CA ARG A 71 7.47 -11.46 -5.98
C ARG A 71 6.08 -11.06 -6.48
N GLY A 72 5.56 -9.95 -5.95
CA GLY A 72 4.26 -9.38 -6.29
C GLY A 72 3.04 -10.16 -5.83
N ARG A 73 3.19 -11.19 -5.01
CA ARG A 73 2.07 -11.99 -4.49
C ARG A 73 2.05 -11.94 -2.98
N LEU A 74 1.07 -11.21 -2.45
CA LEU A 74 0.82 -11.07 -1.03
C LEU A 74 -0.20 -12.14 -0.60
N ILE A 75 0.01 -12.74 0.56
CA ILE A 75 -1.01 -13.52 1.25
C ILE A 75 -1.44 -12.72 2.47
N LEU A 76 -2.74 -12.47 2.58
CA LEU A 76 -3.40 -11.85 3.71
C LEU A 76 -4.15 -12.93 4.49
N LEU A 77 -4.13 -12.83 5.82
CA LEU A 77 -4.88 -13.67 6.72
C LEU A 77 -5.72 -12.78 7.63
N VAL A 78 -7.03 -12.79 7.41
CA VAL A 78 -8.02 -12.03 8.19
C VAL A 78 -8.98 -13.03 8.80
N ASP A 79 -9.17 -12.99 10.12
CA ASP A 79 -10.10 -13.88 10.84
C ASP A 79 -9.97 -15.39 10.53
N GLY A 80 -8.76 -15.84 10.18
CA GLY A 80 -8.48 -17.24 9.85
C GLY A 80 -8.65 -17.60 8.38
N GLU A 81 -9.09 -16.66 7.54
CA GLU A 81 -9.21 -16.84 6.09
C GLU A 81 -7.97 -16.30 5.36
N GLU A 82 -7.32 -17.17 4.58
CA GLU A 82 -6.19 -16.76 3.72
C GLU A 82 -6.68 -16.32 2.34
N GLU A 83 -6.25 -15.13 1.93
CA GLU A 83 -6.48 -14.58 0.60
C GLU A 83 -5.16 -14.27 -0.09
N ALA A 84 -5.03 -14.65 -1.35
CA ALA A 84 -3.82 -14.44 -2.14
C ALA A 84 -4.02 -13.32 -3.17
N VAL A 85 -3.41 -12.17 -2.90
CA VAL A 85 -3.53 -10.93 -3.68
C VAL A 85 -2.33 -10.79 -4.61
N ALA A 86 -2.59 -10.64 -5.91
CA ALA A 86 -1.55 -10.24 -6.87
C ALA A 86 -1.47 -8.71 -6.90
N MET A 87 -0.29 -8.15 -6.70
CA MET A 87 -0.06 -6.71 -6.65
C MET A 87 0.72 -6.24 -7.87
N GLU A 88 0.52 -4.99 -8.26
CA GLU A 88 1.36 -4.29 -9.23
C GLU A 88 1.37 -2.78 -8.99
N PHE A 89 2.41 -2.11 -9.49
CA PHE A 89 2.44 -0.65 -9.51
C PHE A 89 1.76 -0.14 -10.77
N ARG A 90 0.82 0.80 -10.60
CA ARG A 90 0.13 1.49 -11.69
C ARG A 90 0.32 2.99 -11.56
N ASP A 91 0.25 3.70 -12.67
CA ASP A 91 0.05 5.14 -12.64
C ASP A 91 -1.46 5.42 -12.57
N HIS A 92 -1.86 6.13 -11.53
CA HIS A 92 -3.22 6.59 -11.31
C HIS A 92 -3.30 8.10 -11.60
N ILE A 93 -4.31 8.51 -12.35
CA ILE A 93 -4.60 9.92 -12.65
C ILE A 93 -5.94 10.25 -12.02
N SER A 94 -5.96 11.24 -11.14
CA SER A 94 -7.17 11.81 -10.55
C SER A 94 -7.19 13.33 -10.67
N ASP A 95 -8.26 13.96 -10.23
CA ASP A 95 -8.38 15.43 -10.16
C ASP A 95 -7.30 16.06 -9.27
N ALA A 96 -6.68 15.29 -8.37
CA ALA A 96 -5.56 15.72 -7.53
C ALA A 96 -4.19 15.60 -8.21
N GLY A 97 -4.11 15.00 -9.41
CA GLY A 97 -2.89 14.83 -10.19
C GLY A 97 -2.56 13.36 -10.51
N ARG A 98 -1.31 13.12 -10.93
CA ARG A 98 -0.79 11.78 -11.24
C ARG A 98 0.02 11.23 -10.08
N ALA A 99 -0.28 10.02 -9.65
CA ALA A 99 0.46 9.31 -8.60
C ALA A 99 0.73 7.85 -9.02
N THR A 100 1.84 7.28 -8.57
CA THR A 100 2.04 5.83 -8.66
C THR A 100 1.37 5.16 -7.46
N VAL A 101 0.58 4.12 -7.68
CA VAL A 101 -0.18 3.38 -6.68
C VAL A 101 0.18 1.91 -6.71
N LEU A 102 0.14 1.24 -5.55
CA LEU A 102 0.14 -0.21 -5.46
C LEU A 102 -1.32 -0.67 -5.58
N ALA A 103 -1.60 -1.51 -6.57
CA ALA A 103 -2.94 -1.98 -6.87
C ALA A 103 -2.98 -3.50 -6.89
N GLU A 104 -4.13 -4.07 -6.58
CA GLU A 104 -4.39 -5.46 -6.91
C GLU A 104 -4.60 -5.60 -8.42
N VAL A 105 -4.05 -6.66 -9.01
CA VAL A 105 -4.13 -6.90 -10.46
C VAL A 105 -5.59 -7.05 -10.92
N ALA A 106 -6.40 -7.78 -10.16
CA ALA A 106 -7.78 -8.13 -10.52
C ALA A 106 -8.83 -7.09 -10.06
N ASN A 107 -8.46 -6.12 -9.23
CA ASN A 107 -9.40 -5.23 -8.56
C ASN A 107 -9.05 -3.75 -8.86
N PRO A 108 -10.04 -2.89 -9.19
CA PRO A 108 -9.79 -1.46 -9.41
C PRO A 108 -9.46 -0.66 -8.14
N GLY A 109 -9.35 -1.26 -6.95
CA GLY A 109 -8.91 -0.58 -5.73
C GLY A 109 -7.42 -0.19 -5.75
N PHE A 110 -7.09 1.02 -5.29
CA PHE A 110 -5.73 1.59 -5.34
C PHE A 110 -5.23 2.02 -3.95
N TRP A 111 -3.99 1.65 -3.59
CA TRP A 111 -3.31 2.09 -2.37
C TRP A 111 -2.11 3.01 -2.70
N ILE A 112 -2.13 4.25 -2.21
CA ILE A 112 -1.02 5.23 -2.24
C ILE A 112 -0.07 5.00 -1.06
N MET A 113 1.23 4.98 -1.36
CA MET A 113 2.30 5.17 -0.40
C MET A 113 2.54 6.68 -0.20
N PRO A 114 2.36 7.26 1.00
CA PRO A 114 2.51 8.69 1.19
C PRO A 114 3.98 9.17 1.17
N ASP A 115 4.98 8.29 1.36
CA ASP A 115 6.40 8.67 1.26
C ASP A 115 7.36 7.45 1.10
N PRO A 116 7.87 7.14 -0.11
CA PRO A 116 8.82 6.05 -0.32
C PRO A 116 10.23 6.30 0.23
N LEU A 117 10.58 7.54 0.60
CA LEU A 117 11.94 7.90 1.03
C LEU A 117 12.13 7.78 2.55
N LYS A 118 11.05 7.68 3.34
CA LYS A 118 11.16 7.39 4.79
C LYS A 118 11.62 5.96 5.10
N TRP A 119 11.48 5.02 4.15
CA TRP A 119 11.87 3.62 4.35
C TRP A 119 13.37 3.37 4.12
N ALA A 120 14.07 4.24 3.39
CA ALA A 120 15.50 4.06 3.12
C ALA A 120 16.43 4.55 4.25
N GLY A 121 15.88 5.01 5.38
CA GLY A 121 16.62 5.81 6.37
C GLY A 121 16.90 5.18 7.73
N ASP A 122 16.20 4.11 8.14
CA ASP A 122 16.37 3.49 9.46
C ASP A 122 16.58 1.98 9.32
N THR A 123 17.80 1.60 8.94
CA THR A 123 18.40 0.28 9.25
C THR A 123 19.32 0.41 10.44
#